data_AF-A0A7J4ICS9-F1
#
_entry.id   AF-A0A7J4ICS9-F1
#
_cell.length_a   1.000
_cell.length_b   1.000
_cell.length_c   1.000
_cell.angle_alpha   90.00
_cell.angle_beta   90.00
_cell.angle_gamma   90.00
#
_symmetry.space_group_name_H-M   'P 1'
#
loop_
_entity.id
_entity.type
_entity.pdbx_description
1 polymer ?
#
loop_
_entity_poly.entity_id
_entity_poly.type
_entity_poly.pdbx_seq_one_letter_code
_entity_poly.pdbx_strand_id
1 'polypeptide(L)'
;WEDALNFEGNAVPFIQYAHARACSILSKIHTDDHPIDATLLIHASERALIKKLAQLPLVIEDASSGCKPHSIANYLFEVASVFNQFYRDCPVLSEEHALLRSTRLAVVSATVIVLRNTLEILGISAPKEM
;
A
#
# COMPACT_ATOMS: atom_id res chain seq x y z
N TRP A 1 -17.51 -20.07 1.54
CA TRP A 1 -18.17 -18.77 1.34
C TRP A 1 -17.79 -17.80 2.45
N GLU A 2 -17.91 -18.21 3.71
CA GLU A 2 -17.49 -17.39 4.87
C GLU A 2 -16.00 -17.02 4.82
N ASP A 3 -15.10 -17.97 4.52
CA ASP A 3 -13.65 -17.69 4.44
C ASP A 3 -13.26 -16.68 3.34
N ALA A 4 -14.00 -16.63 2.24
CA ALA A 4 -13.72 -15.72 1.12
C ALA A 4 -14.18 -14.27 1.40
N LEU A 5 -15.07 -14.09 2.37
CA LEU A 5 -15.65 -12.80 2.77
C LEU A 5 -15.17 -12.33 4.15
N ASN A 6 -14.30 -13.11 4.81
CA ASN A 6 -13.81 -12.79 6.13
C ASN A 6 -12.77 -11.66 6.08
N PHE A 7 -13.06 -10.55 6.75
CA PHE A 7 -12.19 -9.38 6.83
C PHE A 7 -10.90 -9.59 7.63
N GLU A 8 -10.78 -10.70 8.37
CA GLU A 8 -9.64 -10.99 9.24
C GLU A 8 -8.58 -11.94 8.62
N GLY A 9 -8.77 -12.41 7.37
CA GLY A 9 -7.86 -13.34 6.67
C GLY A 9 -7.20 -12.79 5.39
N ASN A 10 -6.59 -13.68 4.58
CA ASN A 10 -6.09 -13.41 3.22
C ASN A 10 -7.24 -13.13 2.22
N ALA A 11 -8.16 -12.25 2.57
CA ALA A 11 -9.37 -11.99 1.80
C ALA A 11 -9.31 -10.62 1.11
N VAL A 12 -9.94 -10.54 -0.05
CA VAL A 12 -10.01 -9.33 -0.88
C VAL A 12 -10.52 -8.08 -0.11
N PRO A 13 -11.55 -8.18 0.76
CA PRO A 13 -12.04 -7.00 1.49
C PRO A 13 -10.98 -6.34 2.38
N PHE A 14 -10.07 -7.12 2.99
CA PHE A 14 -8.97 -6.58 3.80
C PHE A 14 -8.05 -5.68 2.97
N ILE A 15 -7.73 -6.10 1.74
CA ILE A 15 -6.85 -5.31 0.87
C ILE A 15 -7.58 -4.10 0.28
N GLN A 16 -8.83 -4.27 -0.14
CA GLN A 16 -9.63 -3.15 -0.63
C GLN A 16 -9.78 -2.07 0.45
N TYR A 17 -9.95 -2.47 1.71
CA TYR A 17 -10.01 -1.53 2.83
C TYR A 17 -8.67 -0.83 3.08
N ALA A 18 -7.54 -1.54 2.96
CA ALA A 18 -6.22 -0.91 3.01
C ALA A 18 -6.02 0.13 1.90
N HIS A 19 -6.45 -0.18 0.67
CA HIS A 19 -6.43 0.76 -0.46
C HIS A 19 -7.34 1.97 -0.21
N ALA A 20 -8.59 1.76 0.21
CA ALA A 20 -9.53 2.85 0.51
C ALA A 20 -9.03 3.76 1.63
N ARG A 21 -8.42 3.19 2.69
CA ARG A 21 -7.77 3.97 3.75
C ARG A 21 -6.63 4.82 3.21
N ALA A 22 -5.76 4.25 2.37
CA ALA A 22 -4.66 4.98 1.77
C ALA A 22 -5.18 6.15 0.89
N CYS A 23 -6.24 5.93 0.11
CA CYS A 23 -6.92 6.99 -0.63
C CYS A 23 -7.50 8.07 0.30
N SER A 24 -8.13 7.69 1.40
CA SER A 24 -8.70 8.63 2.40
C SER A 24 -7.63 9.48 3.09
N ILE A 25 -6.43 8.94 3.31
CA ILE A 25 -5.30 9.72 3.84
C ILE A 25 -4.91 10.82 2.84
N LEU A 26 -4.80 10.47 1.56
CA LEU A 26 -4.40 11.42 0.51
C LEU A 26 -5.49 12.47 0.22
N SER A 27 -6.77 12.13 0.35
CA SER A 27 -7.87 13.09 0.08
C SER A 27 -7.97 14.21 1.11
N LYS A 28 -7.37 14.05 2.30
CA LYS A 28 -7.36 15.05 3.37
C LYS A 28 -6.32 16.14 3.17
N ILE A 29 -5.57 16.11 2.08
CA ILE A 29 -4.41 16.97 1.85
C ILE A 29 -4.55 17.64 0.51
N HIS A 30 -4.26 18.93 0.47
CA HIS A 30 -4.18 19.66 -0.78
C HIS A 30 -2.93 19.18 -1.52
N THR A 31 -3.13 18.66 -2.73
CA THR A 31 -2.07 18.25 -3.66
C THR A 31 -1.24 19.46 -4.07
N ASP A 32 -0.28 19.80 -3.24
CA ASP A 32 0.88 20.60 -3.62
C ASP A 32 2.07 19.65 -3.79
N ASP A 33 2.93 19.92 -4.77
CA ASP A 33 4.23 19.26 -4.89
C ASP A 33 5.07 19.68 -3.67
N HIS A 34 4.90 18.93 -2.59
CA HIS A 34 5.70 19.12 -1.40
C HIS A 34 7.09 18.52 -1.62
N PRO A 35 8.14 19.19 -1.13
CA PRO A 35 9.47 18.59 -1.15
C PRO A 35 9.44 17.26 -0.40
N ILE A 36 10.19 16.29 -0.92
CA ILE A 36 10.39 14.98 -0.30
C ILE A 36 11.87 14.80 0.03
N ASP A 37 12.15 14.14 1.14
CA ASP A 37 13.50 13.76 1.54
C ASP A 37 13.50 12.34 2.11
N ALA A 38 13.84 11.37 1.25
CA ALA A 38 13.87 9.96 1.63
C ALA A 38 14.88 9.63 2.73
N THR A 39 15.85 10.50 3.02
CA THR A 39 16.81 10.29 4.11
C THR A 39 16.14 10.34 5.49
N LEU A 40 14.98 11.00 5.58
CA LEU A 40 14.19 11.09 6.82
C LEU A 40 13.42 9.80 7.15
N LEU A 41 13.32 8.86 6.21
CA LEU A 41 12.61 7.59 6.38
C LEU A 41 13.48 6.55 7.11
N ILE A 42 13.63 6.77 8.41
CA ILE A 42 14.52 5.98 9.27
C ILE A 42 13.82 4.81 9.97
N HIS A 43 12.50 4.84 10.10
CA HIS A 43 11.75 3.82 10.84
C HIS A 43 11.76 2.48 10.09
N ALA A 44 11.79 1.38 10.83
CA ALA A 44 11.85 0.04 10.24
C ALA A 44 10.62 -0.23 9.35
N SER A 45 9.42 0.19 9.79
CA SER A 45 8.16 -0.01 9.06
C SER A 45 8.08 0.82 7.77
N GLU A 46 8.67 2.02 7.72
CA GLU A 46 8.82 2.81 6.49
C GLU A 46 9.64 2.03 5.47
N ARG A 47 10.83 1.58 5.88
CA ARG A 47 11.77 0.85 5.03
C ARG A 47 11.21 -0.49 4.57
N ALA A 48 10.48 -1.19 5.45
CA ALA A 48 9.82 -2.44 5.11
C ALA A 48 8.76 -2.24 4.02
N LEU A 49 7.93 -1.20 4.15
CA LEU A 49 6.93 -0.87 3.14
C LEU A 49 7.58 -0.50 1.81
N ILE A 50 8.57 0.39 1.80
CA ILE A 50 9.26 0.83 0.57
C ILE A 50 9.89 -0.36 -0.16
N LYS A 51 10.58 -1.24 0.57
CA LYS A 51 11.15 -2.46 -0.01
C LYS A 51 10.07 -3.36 -0.60
N LYS A 52 8.94 -3.52 0.09
CA LYS A 52 7.83 -4.34 -0.38
C LYS A 52 7.23 -3.74 -1.66
N LEU A 53 6.96 -2.44 -1.69
CA LEU A 53 6.43 -1.74 -2.88
C LEU A 53 7.38 -1.86 -4.09
N ALA A 54 8.69 -1.75 -3.87
CA ALA A 54 9.71 -1.86 -4.91
C ALA A 54 9.82 -3.28 -5.52
N GLN A 55 9.26 -4.32 -4.87
CA GLN A 55 9.28 -5.68 -5.39
C GLN A 55 8.26 -5.92 -6.51
N LEU A 56 7.28 -5.03 -6.71
CA LEU A 56 6.18 -5.24 -7.67
C LEU A 56 6.66 -5.70 -9.06
N PRO A 57 7.66 -5.07 -9.72
CA PRO A 57 8.07 -5.48 -11.07
C PRO A 57 8.57 -6.93 -11.13
N LEU A 58 9.36 -7.34 -10.14
CA LEU A 58 9.89 -8.70 -10.05
C LEU A 58 8.76 -9.72 -9.80
N VAL A 59 7.81 -9.39 -8.93
CA VAL A 59 6.66 -10.26 -8.66
C VAL A 59 5.81 -10.47 -9.91
N ILE A 60 5.62 -9.42 -10.73
CA ILE A 60 4.91 -9.51 -12.01
C ILE A 60 5.66 -10.41 -13.01
N GLU A 61 6.98 -10.22 -13.13
CA GLU A 61 7.83 -11.03 -14.01
C GLU A 61 7.79 -12.51 -13.64
N ASP A 62 7.97 -12.83 -12.36
CA ASP A 62 7.95 -14.20 -11.85
C ASP A 62 6.56 -14.86 -12.01
N ALA A 63 5.50 -14.12 -11.68
CA ALA A 63 4.13 -14.62 -11.79
C ALA A 63 3.72 -14.87 -13.25
N SER A 64 4.10 -13.99 -14.17
CA SER A 64 3.81 -14.13 -15.59
C SER A 64 4.59 -15.28 -16.22
N SER A 65 5.90 -15.37 -15.96
CA SER A 65 6.77 -16.44 -16.48
C SER A 65 6.35 -17.84 -15.99
N GLY A 66 5.87 -17.92 -14.75
CA GLY A 66 5.43 -19.19 -14.16
C GLY A 66 3.93 -19.50 -14.30
N CYS A 67 3.14 -18.59 -14.89
CA CYS A 67 1.67 -18.64 -14.87
C CYS A 67 1.10 -18.84 -13.45
N LYS A 68 1.59 -18.07 -12.47
CA LYS A 68 1.26 -18.19 -11.03
C LYS A 68 0.49 -16.96 -10.52
N PRO A 69 -0.81 -16.80 -10.83
CA PRO A 69 -1.60 -15.65 -10.38
C PRO A 69 -1.73 -15.56 -8.84
N HIS A 70 -1.62 -16.69 -8.13
CA HIS A 70 -1.63 -16.71 -6.66
C HIS A 70 -0.44 -15.94 -6.06
N SER A 71 0.69 -15.83 -6.75
CA SER A 71 1.84 -15.05 -6.29
C SER A 71 1.51 -13.56 -6.22
N ILE A 72 0.71 -13.06 -7.18
CA ILE A 72 0.21 -11.68 -7.18
C ILE A 72 -0.75 -11.44 -6.02
N ALA A 73 -1.67 -12.38 -5.77
CA ALA A 73 -2.61 -12.29 -4.66
C ALA A 73 -1.89 -12.29 -3.29
N ASN A 74 -0.89 -13.15 -3.10
CA ASN A 74 -0.10 -13.19 -1.87
C ASN A 74 0.69 -11.88 -1.67
N TYR A 75 1.35 -11.38 -2.72
CA TYR A 75 2.04 -10.10 -2.66
C TYR A 75 1.11 -8.95 -2.27
N LEU A 76 -0.10 -8.93 -2.81
CA LEU A 76 -1.12 -7.91 -2.55
C LEU A 76 -1.57 -7.92 -1.08
N PHE A 77 -1.73 -9.11 -0.49
CA PHE A 77 -1.97 -9.27 0.95
C PHE A 77 -0.79 -8.79 1.80
N GLU A 78 0.44 -9.12 1.41
CA GLU A 78 1.65 -8.68 2.11
C GLU A 78 1.79 -7.16 2.08
N VAL A 79 1.54 -6.50 0.94
CA VAL A 79 1.55 -5.03 0.82
C VAL A 79 0.53 -4.42 1.78
N ALA A 80 -0.71 -4.92 1.79
CA ALA A 80 -1.75 -4.43 2.70
C ALA A 80 -1.37 -4.59 4.18
N SER A 81 -0.76 -5.72 4.53
CA SER A 81 -0.29 -6.01 5.89
C SER A 81 0.84 -5.09 6.32
N VAL A 82 1.86 -4.92 5.48
CA VAL A 82 3.01 -4.05 5.76
C VAL A 82 2.59 -2.58 5.78
N PHE A 83 1.63 -2.17 4.93
CA PHE A 83 1.05 -0.84 4.98
C PHE A 83 0.30 -0.57 6.29
N ASN A 84 -0.51 -1.51 6.77
CA ASN A 84 -1.20 -1.38 8.04
C ASN A 84 -0.23 -1.29 9.24
N GLN A 85 0.89 -2.01 9.18
CA GLN A 85 1.96 -1.89 10.17
C GLN A 85 2.63 -0.51 10.11
N PHE A 86 2.99 -0.03 8.92
CA PHE A 86 3.51 1.32 8.71
C PHE A 86 2.56 2.39 9.26
N TYR A 87 1.26 2.31 8.94
CA TYR A 87 0.28 3.29 9.40
C TYR A 87 0.11 3.30 10.92
N ARG A 88 0.28 2.14 11.57
CA ARG A 88 0.24 2.03 13.04
C ARG A 88 1.48 2.66 13.69
N ASP A 89 2.66 2.38 13.14
CA ASP A 89 3.92 2.74 13.78
C ASP A 89 4.40 4.15 13.42
N CYS A 90 3.99 4.67 12.26
CA CYS A 90 4.49 5.92 11.69
C CYS A 90 3.33 6.90 11.51
N PRO A 91 3.20 7.92 12.37
CA PRO A 91 2.20 8.96 12.20
C PRO A 91 2.34 9.64 10.84
N VAL A 92 1.26 9.72 10.07
CA VAL A 92 1.26 10.40 8.77
C VAL A 92 0.63 11.78 8.89
N LEU A 93 -0.67 11.87 9.17
CA LEU A 93 -1.40 13.14 9.20
C LEU A 93 -1.03 14.01 10.41
N SER A 94 -0.77 13.38 11.56
CA SER A 94 -0.41 14.05 12.81
C SER A 94 1.09 14.28 12.96
N GLU A 95 1.88 14.04 11.91
CA GLU A 95 3.31 14.37 11.93
C GLU A 95 3.49 15.89 11.85
N GLU A 96 4.23 16.44 12.82
CA GLU A 96 4.47 17.87 12.95
C GLU A 96 5.59 18.34 12.02
N HIS A 97 6.58 17.47 11.76
CA HIS A 97 7.67 17.79 10.86
C HIS A 97 7.19 17.76 9.40
N ALA A 98 6.91 18.93 8.83
CA ALA A 98 6.30 19.07 7.51
C ALA A 98 6.98 18.26 6.39
N LEU A 99 8.33 18.27 6.32
CA LEU A 99 9.08 17.50 5.31
C LEU A 99 9.03 15.97 5.52
N LEU A 100 8.98 15.49 6.76
CA LEU A 100 8.82 14.07 7.05
C LEU A 100 7.39 13.63 6.72
N ARG A 101 6.41 14.47 7.06
CA ARG A 101 5.01 14.27 6.69
C ARG A 101 4.84 14.15 5.18
N SER A 102 5.36 15.10 4.39
CA SER A 102 5.30 15.03 2.92
C SER A 102 5.98 13.79 2.36
N THR A 103 7.14 13.42 2.93
CA THR A 103 7.87 12.22 2.52
C THR A 103 7.08 10.94 2.83
N ARG A 104 6.45 10.82 4.01
CA ARG A 104 5.54 9.70 4.34
C ARG A 104 4.32 9.66 3.44
N LEU A 105 3.79 10.81 3.04
CA LEU A 105 2.67 10.88 2.11
C LEU A 105 3.05 10.38 0.71
N ALA A 106 4.28 10.61 0.26
CA ALA A 106 4.78 10.01 -0.97
C ALA A 106 4.80 8.47 -0.89
N VAL A 107 5.13 7.89 0.28
CA VAL A 107 5.04 6.44 0.51
C VAL A 107 3.59 5.94 0.48
N VAL A 108 2.64 6.70 1.05
CA VAL A 108 1.21 6.38 0.97
C VAL A 108 0.71 6.44 -0.48
N SER A 109 1.13 7.46 -1.25
CA SER A 109 0.82 7.60 -2.67
C SER A 109 1.34 6.41 -3.49
N ALA A 110 2.60 6.01 -3.28
CA ALA A 110 3.17 4.82 -3.91
C ALA A 110 2.38 3.54 -3.53
N THR A 111 1.90 3.45 -2.30
CA THR A 111 1.07 2.33 -1.84
C THR A 111 -0.27 2.27 -2.60
N VAL A 112 -0.95 3.41 -2.78
CA VAL A 112 -2.19 3.49 -3.58
C VAL A 112 -1.95 2.99 -5.00
N ILE A 113 -0.86 3.45 -5.64
CA ILE A 113 -0.51 3.05 -7.01
C ILE A 113 -0.27 1.54 -7.09
N VAL A 114 0.54 0.98 -6.20
CA VAL A 114 0.87 -0.46 -6.18
C VAL A 114 -0.38 -1.30 -5.93
N LEU A 115 -1.18 -0.98 -4.91
CA LEU A 115 -2.40 -1.73 -4.60
C LEU A 115 -3.39 -1.69 -5.76
N ARG A 116 -3.62 -0.51 -6.35
CA ARG A 116 -4.51 -0.35 -7.50
C ARG A 116 -4.03 -1.19 -8.69
N ASN A 117 -2.77 -1.04 -9.10
CA ASN A 117 -2.23 -1.75 -10.25
C ASN A 117 -2.32 -3.27 -10.06
N THR A 118 -2.01 -3.74 -8.85
CA THR A 118 -1.98 -5.18 -8.55
C THR A 118 -3.40 -5.76 -8.46
N LEU A 119 -4.37 -5.01 -7.92
CA LEU A 119 -5.81 -5.38 -7.95
C LEU A 119 -6.32 -5.44 -9.40
N GLU A 120 -5.96 -4.47 -10.22
CA GLU A 120 -6.37 -4.40 -11.63
C GLU A 120 -5.81 -5.56 -12.45
N ILE A 121 -4.56 -5.97 -12.22
CA ILE A 121 -3.96 -7.18 -12.82
C ILE A 121 -4.77 -8.45 -12.51
N LEU A 122 -5.34 -8.53 -11.31
CA LEU A 122 -6.20 -9.66 -10.90
C LEU A 122 -7.66 -9.50 -11.35
N GLY A 123 -8.02 -8.41 -12.03
CA GLY A 123 -9.40 -8.11 -12.42
C GLY A 123 -10.31 -7.75 -11.25
N ILE A 124 -9.74 -7.23 -10.15
CA ILE A 124 -10.47 -6.87 -8.93
C ILE A 124 -10.57 -5.35 -8.84
N SER A 125 -11.75 -4.85 -8.44
CA SER A 125 -11.97 -3.41 -8.21
C SER A 125 -11.11 -2.88 -7.05
N ALA A 126 -10.55 -1.67 -7.23
CA ALA A 126 -9.81 -0.94 -6.21
C ALA A 126 -10.63 0.27 -5.71
N PRO A 127 -11.57 0.08 -4.77
CA PRO A 127 -12.44 1.16 -4.30
C PRO A 127 -11.62 2.23 -3.57
N LYS A 128 -11.93 3.50 -3.82
CA LYS A 128 -11.28 4.64 -3.14
C LYS A 128 -11.86 4.91 -1.75
N GLU A 129 -13.06 4.38 -1.48
CA GLU A 129 -13.83 4.56 -0.25
C GLU A 129 -14.57 3.24 0.05
N MET A 130 -14.65 2.86 1.33
CA MET A 130 -15.31 1.67 1.85
C MET A 130 -15.88 1.92 3.24
#